data_AF-A0A923E0Z4-F1
#
_entry.id   AF-A0A923E0Z4-F1
#
_cell.length_a   1.000
_cell.length_b   1.000
_cell.length_c   1.000
_cell.angle_alpha   90.00
_cell.angle_beta   90.00
_cell.angle_gamma   90.00
#
_symmetry.space_group_name_H-M   'P 1'
#
loop_
_entity.id
_entity.type
_entity.pdbx_description
1 polymer ?
#
loop_
_entity_poly.entity_id
_entity_poly.type
_entity_poly.pdbx_seq_one_letter_code
_entity_poly.pdbx_strand_id
1 'polypeptide(L)'
;MMDDRGVVVSISGTTVLRPGMGRFPMYTSHATVDNGELVAYLTGLNNDGGGFPSTRLAIGESIVDSTAGTFTLLDVTPGSGGGLPGSGGTAAFRFVPKRGFELSEELASSRP
;
A
#
# COMPACT_ATOMS: atom_id res chain seq x y z
N MET A 1 8.49 -22.87 -2.63
CA MET A 1 7.96 -22.44 -1.32
C MET A 1 8.21 -20.95 -1.24
N MET A 2 7.22 -20.13 -1.59
CA MET A 2 7.36 -18.67 -1.56
C MET A 2 7.09 -18.23 -0.13
N ASP A 3 8.03 -17.50 0.48
CA ASP A 3 7.88 -16.97 1.84
C ASP A 3 6.64 -16.07 1.90
N ASP A 4 5.60 -16.55 2.60
CA ASP A 4 4.36 -15.83 2.91
C ASP A 4 4.55 -14.75 4.01
N ARG A 5 5.81 -14.39 4.34
CA ARG A 5 6.19 -13.54 5.48
C ARG A 5 6.19 -12.04 5.14
N GLY A 6 5.15 -11.59 4.46
CA GLY A 6 4.92 -10.15 4.24
C GLY A 6 4.62 -9.43 5.56
N VAL A 7 4.85 -8.13 5.60
CA VAL A 7 4.41 -7.25 6.70
C VAL A 7 3.05 -6.66 6.37
N VAL A 8 2.16 -6.53 7.36
CA VAL A 8 0.89 -5.84 7.17
C VAL A 8 1.12 -4.35 7.37
N VAL A 9 0.72 -3.55 6.39
CA VAL A 9 0.84 -2.09 6.42
C VAL A 9 -0.53 -1.46 6.19
N SER A 10 -0.84 -0.41 6.94
CA SER A 10 -2.07 0.36 6.76
C SER A 10 -1.73 1.73 6.18
N ILE A 11 -2.43 2.09 5.11
CA ILE A 11 -2.29 3.40 4.46
C ILE A 11 -3.66 4.06 4.48
N SER A 12 -3.75 5.19 5.20
CA SER A 12 -4.91 6.08 5.17
C SER A 12 -4.75 7.14 4.08
N GLY A 13 -5.87 7.75 3.66
CA GLY A 13 -5.91 8.80 2.63
C GLY A 13 -5.00 10.01 2.87
N THR A 14 -4.51 10.21 4.09
CA THR A 14 -3.65 11.33 4.49
C THR A 14 -2.23 10.93 4.83
N THR A 15 -1.91 9.63 4.79
CA THR A 15 -0.60 9.10 5.18
C THR A 15 0.20 8.62 3.97
N VAL A 16 1.51 8.80 4.05
CA VAL A 16 2.47 8.28 3.07
C VAL A 16 3.22 7.12 3.72
N LEU A 17 3.13 5.93 3.13
CA LEU A 17 3.95 4.79 3.52
C LEU A 17 5.33 4.89 2.85
N ARG A 18 6.39 4.72 3.63
CA ARG A 18 7.76 4.61 3.14
C ARG A 18 8.36 3.31 3.67
N PRO A 19 8.34 2.22 2.87
CA PRO A 19 8.67 0.93 3.42
C PRO A 19 10.17 0.69 3.60
N GLY A 20 11.03 1.51 2.99
CA GLY A 20 12.48 1.41 3.12
C GLY A 20 13.09 2.48 4.03
N MET A 21 14.40 2.42 4.23
CA MET A 21 15.14 3.39 5.06
C MET A 21 15.20 4.82 4.47
N GLY A 22 14.90 4.97 3.18
CA GLY A 22 14.93 6.24 2.47
C GLY A 22 13.59 6.97 2.37
N ARG A 23 13.59 8.12 1.70
CA ARG A 23 12.35 8.86 1.38
C ARG A 23 11.49 8.16 0.31
N PHE A 24 12.13 7.32 -0.49
CA PHE A 24 11.56 6.55 -1.59
C PHE A 24 11.98 5.08 -1.48
N PRO A 25 11.20 4.15 -2.03
CA PRO A 25 9.90 4.37 -2.67
C PRO A 25 8.84 4.82 -1.66
N MET A 26 7.83 5.55 -2.11
CA MET A 26 6.74 6.00 -1.25
C MET A 26 5.38 5.71 -1.86
N TYR A 27 4.40 5.44 -1.00
CA TYR A 27 3.07 5.01 -1.41
C TYR A 27 1.98 5.79 -0.70
N THR A 28 0.95 6.15 -1.47
CA THR A 28 -0.30 6.71 -0.94
C THR A 28 -1.45 5.82 -1.36
N SER A 29 -2.48 5.78 -0.54
CA SER A 29 -3.67 5.00 -0.83
C SER A 29 -4.93 5.82 -0.61
N HIS A 30 -5.93 5.56 -1.43
CA HIS A 30 -7.28 6.04 -1.25
C HIS A 30 -8.24 4.86 -1.22
N ALA A 31 -8.89 4.63 -0.08
CA ALA A 31 -9.87 3.56 0.09
C ALA A 31 -11.30 4.10 -0.03
N THR A 32 -12.15 3.41 -0.80
CA THR A 32 -13.53 3.82 -1.10
C THR A 32 -14.42 2.63 -1.44
N VAL A 33 -15.70 2.90 -1.67
CA VAL A 33 -16.63 1.96 -2.30
C VAL A 33 -16.80 2.36 -3.76
N ASP A 34 -16.50 1.45 -4.69
CA ASP A 34 -16.67 1.65 -6.13
C ASP A 34 -17.64 0.58 -6.67
N ASN A 35 -18.79 1.02 -7.20
CA ASN A 35 -19.87 0.14 -7.67
C ASN A 35 -20.32 -0.94 -6.64
N GLY A 36 -20.31 -0.59 -5.35
CA GLY A 36 -20.68 -1.49 -4.26
C GLY A 36 -19.56 -2.42 -3.79
N GLU A 37 -18.38 -2.35 -4.41
CA GLU A 37 -17.19 -3.12 -4.02
C GLU A 37 -16.25 -2.25 -3.18
N LEU A 38 -15.68 -2.85 -2.12
CA LEU A 38 -14.64 -2.21 -1.34
C LEU A 38 -13.30 -2.27 -2.09
N VAL A 39 -12.75 -1.09 -2.38
CA VAL A 39 -11.53 -0.98 -3.18
C VAL A 39 -10.54 0.00 -2.58
N ALA A 40 -9.27 -0.18 -2.93
CA ALA A 40 -8.22 0.79 -2.67
C ALA A 40 -7.52 1.16 -3.98
N TYR A 41 -7.25 2.45 -4.14
CA TYR A 41 -6.37 2.97 -5.17
C TYR A 41 -4.99 3.17 -4.56
N LEU A 42 -4.00 2.41 -5.01
CA LEU A 42 -2.61 2.54 -4.56
C LEU A 42 -1.81 3.29 -5.61
N THR A 43 -1.01 4.28 -5.18
CA THR A 43 -0.07 5.00 -6.05
C THR A 43 1.34 4.81 -5.50
N GLY A 44 2.32 4.56 -6.37
CA GLY A 44 3.72 4.40 -6.01
C GLY A 44 4.62 5.39 -6.73
N LEU A 45 5.53 6.02 -5.99
CA LEU A 45 6.54 6.92 -6.55
C LEU A 45 7.94 6.48 -6.11
N ASN A 46 8.86 6.41 -7.07
CA ASN A 46 10.26 6.07 -6.88
C ASN A 46 11.16 7.31 -6.97
N ASN A 47 12.40 7.20 -6.51
CA ASN A 47 13.36 8.33 -6.47
C ASN A 47 13.76 8.82 -7.87
N ASP A 48 13.65 7.98 -8.89
CA ASP A 48 13.94 8.28 -10.29
C ASP A 48 12.73 8.91 -11.02
N GLY A 49 11.65 9.23 -10.30
CA GLY A 49 10.38 9.66 -10.88
C GLY A 49 9.56 8.52 -11.49
N GLY A 50 10.03 7.27 -11.41
CA GLY A 50 9.28 6.08 -11.78
C GLY A 50 8.28 5.65 -10.70
N GLY A 51 7.83 4.40 -10.79
CA GLY A 51 6.80 3.85 -9.91
C GLY A 51 5.60 3.37 -10.71
N PHE A 52 4.39 3.50 -10.16
CA PHE A 52 3.16 3.14 -10.85
C PHE A 52 2.05 4.17 -10.57
N PRO A 53 1.21 4.47 -11.58
CA PRO A 53 0.08 5.38 -11.40
C PRO A 53 -0.95 4.78 -10.44
N SER A 54 -1.90 5.61 -10.01
CA SER A 54 -3.04 5.19 -9.19
C SER A 54 -3.71 3.94 -9.77
N THR A 55 -3.55 2.81 -9.09
CA THR A 55 -4.03 1.49 -9.51
C THR A 55 -5.14 1.04 -8.58
N ARG A 56 -6.30 0.71 -9.15
CA ARG A 56 -7.44 0.13 -8.42
C ARG A 56 -7.12 -1.32 -8.04
N LEU A 57 -7.37 -1.67 -6.79
CA LEU A 57 -7.27 -3.02 -6.26
C LEU A 57 -8.56 -3.36 -5.49
N ALA A 58 -9.12 -4.52 -5.77
CA ALA A 58 -10.11 -5.18 -4.93
C ALA A 58 -9.41 -6.07 -3.88
N ILE A 59 -10.14 -6.47 -2.84
CA ILE A 59 -9.58 -7.32 -1.77
C ILE A 59 -9.06 -8.64 -2.37
N GLY A 60 -7.83 -9.00 -2.04
CA GLY A 60 -7.09 -10.14 -2.58
C GLY A 60 -6.28 -9.85 -3.84
N GLU A 61 -6.53 -8.75 -4.54
CA GLU A 61 -5.73 -8.36 -5.70
C GLU A 61 -4.36 -7.82 -5.29
N SER A 62 -3.40 -7.95 -6.19
CA SER A 62 -2.01 -7.57 -5.94
C SER A 62 -1.45 -6.69 -7.05
N ILE A 63 -0.53 -5.81 -6.68
CA ILE A 63 0.34 -5.06 -7.59
C ILE A 63 1.80 -5.29 -7.23
N VAL A 64 2.65 -5.39 -8.25
CA VAL A 64 4.09 -5.57 -8.09
C VAL A 64 4.81 -4.27 -8.39
N ASP A 65 5.56 -3.77 -7.42
CA ASP A 65 6.57 -2.74 -7.60
C ASP A 65 7.93 -3.41 -7.83
N SER A 66 8.56 -3.13 -8.97
CA SER A 66 9.84 -3.73 -9.35
C SER A 66 11.01 -3.29 -8.46
N THR A 67 10.87 -2.16 -7.76
CA THR A 67 11.85 -1.61 -6.81
C THR A 67 11.63 -2.20 -5.42
N ALA A 68 10.40 -2.15 -4.90
CA ALA A 68 10.14 -2.41 -3.48
C ALA A 68 9.67 -3.84 -3.17
N GLY A 69 8.76 -4.39 -3.98
CA GLY A 69 8.06 -5.62 -3.62
C GLY A 69 6.60 -5.65 -4.07
N THR A 70 5.84 -6.59 -3.53
CA THR A 70 4.44 -6.82 -3.89
C THR A 70 3.52 -6.33 -2.79
N PHE A 71 2.44 -5.63 -3.17
CA PHE A 71 1.34 -5.26 -2.29
C PHE A 71 0.12 -6.10 -2.65
N THR A 72 -0.49 -6.74 -1.67
CA THR A 72 -1.78 -7.43 -1.80
C THR A 72 -2.79 -6.73 -0.89
N LEU A 73 -3.92 -6.28 -1.44
CA LEU A 73 -4.97 -5.64 -0.64
C LEU A 73 -5.65 -6.68 0.25
N LEU A 74 -5.68 -6.43 1.56
CA LEU A 74 -6.27 -7.33 2.54
C LEU A 74 -7.62 -6.84 3.04
N ASP A 75 -7.74 -5.54 3.30
CA ASP A 75 -8.93 -4.94 3.88
C ASP A 75 -9.05 -3.46 3.53
N VAL A 76 -10.29 -2.97 3.53
CA VAL A 76 -10.66 -1.60 3.21
C VAL A 76 -11.70 -1.12 4.20
N THR A 77 -11.34 -0.08 4.95
CA THR A 77 -12.29 0.71 5.75
C THR A 77 -12.54 2.03 5.02
N PRO A 78 -13.68 2.19 4.33
CA PRO A 78 -13.99 3.43 3.62
C PRO A 78 -14.18 4.57 4.64
N GLY A 79 -13.80 5.79 4.24
CA GLY A 79 -14.00 6.98 5.07
C GLY A 79 -15.50 7.25 5.28
N SER A 80 -15.89 7.68 6.48
CA SER A 80 -17.29 7.94 6.84
C SER A 80 -17.90 9.16 6.14
N GLY A 81 -17.10 9.95 5.42
CA GLY A 81 -17.55 11.12 4.67
C GLY A 81 -17.93 10.74 3.25
N GLY A 82 -19.23 10.58 2.98
CA GLY A 82 -19.74 10.49 1.62
C GLY A 82 -19.22 11.66 0.76
N GLY A 83 -18.26 11.38 -0.13
CA GLY A 83 -17.84 12.28 -1.19
C GLY A 83 -16.94 13.47 -0.82
N LEU A 84 -16.44 13.61 0.42
CA LEU A 84 -15.47 14.68 0.72
C LEU A 84 -14.04 14.25 0.31
N PRO A 85 -13.42 14.94 -0.67
CA PRO A 85 -12.04 14.66 -1.07
C PRO A 85 -11.10 14.90 0.12
N GLY A 86 -10.27 13.90 0.44
CA GLY A 86 -9.30 13.97 1.54
C GLY A 86 -9.70 13.23 2.82
N SER A 87 -10.93 12.74 2.97
CA SER A 87 -11.30 11.83 4.08
C SER A 87 -10.94 10.35 3.83
N GLY A 88 -10.09 10.13 2.81
CA GLY A 88 -9.85 8.83 2.18
C GLY A 88 -9.71 7.71 3.20
N GLY A 89 -10.48 6.64 2.99
CA GLY A 89 -10.51 5.50 3.89
C GLY A 89 -9.13 4.89 4.11
N THR A 90 -9.08 3.92 5.02
CA THR A 90 -7.87 3.18 5.30
C THR A 90 -7.87 1.88 4.53
N ALA A 91 -6.76 1.57 3.88
CA ALA A 91 -6.53 0.29 3.22
C ALA A 91 -5.38 -0.44 3.92
N ALA A 92 -5.58 -1.72 4.21
CA ALA A 92 -4.55 -2.60 4.75
C ALA A 92 -4.00 -3.47 3.64
N PHE A 93 -2.67 -3.52 3.51
CA PHE A 93 -1.99 -4.33 2.51
C PHE A 93 -1.05 -5.30 3.20
N ARG A 94 -0.92 -6.51 2.64
CA ARG A 94 0.27 -7.34 2.84
C ARG A 94 1.35 -6.84 1.90
N PHE A 95 2.45 -6.36 2.46
CA PHE A 95 3.64 -5.98 1.70
C PHE A 95 4.71 -7.07 1.81
N VAL A 96 5.04 -7.69 0.69
CA VAL A 96 6.13 -8.66 0.58
C VAL A 96 7.32 -7.95 -0.07
N PRO A 97 8.38 -7.59 0.69
CA PRO A 97 9.52 -6.89 0.12
C PRO A 97 10.24 -7.78 -0.89
N LYS A 98 10.71 -7.16 -1.97
CA LYS A 98 11.60 -7.81 -2.94
C LYS A 98 12.88 -8.26 -2.23
N ARG A 99 13.47 -9.36 -2.71
CA ARG A 99 14.77 -9.82 -2.21
C ARG A 99 15.82 -8.70 -2.31
N GLY A 100 16.46 -8.40 -1.19
CA GLY A 100 17.47 -7.34 -1.08
C GLY A 100 16.90 -5.94 -0.81
N PHE A 101 15.57 -5.78 -0.71
CA PHE A 101 14.97 -4.55 -0.25
C PHE A 101 15.08 -4.45 1.26
N GLU A 102 15.70 -3.38 1.75
CA GLU A 102 15.86 -3.11 3.18
C GLU A 102 14.64 -2.34 3.70
N LEU A 103 13.92 -2.95 4.65
CA LEU A 103 12.79 -2.31 5.32
C LEU A 103 13.25 -1.18 6.26
N SER A 104 12.39 -0.19 6.46
CA SER A 104 12.55 0.74 7.59
C SER A 104 12.51 -0.02 8.92
N GLU A 105 13.17 0.49 9.95
CA GLU A 105 13.21 -0.14 11.27
C GLU A 105 11.81 -0.37 11.86
N GLU A 106 10.89 0.57 11.62
CA GLU A 106 9.49 0.50 12.01
C GLU A 106 8.79 -0.73 11.42
N LEU A 107 8.95 -0.97 10.12
CA LEU A 107 8.34 -2.12 9.44
C LEU A 107 9.10 -3.42 9.71
N ALA A 108 10.42 -3.36 9.86
CA ALA A 108 11.23 -4.52 10.20
C ALA A 108 10.84 -5.09 11.57
N SER A 109 10.52 -4.22 12.54
CA SER A 109 10.08 -4.59 13.89
C SER A 109 8.63 -5.08 13.95
N SER A 110 7.85 -4.85 12.90
CA SER A 110 6.45 -5.28 12.79
C SER A 110 6.29 -6.69 12.20
N ARG A 111 7.40 -7.42 12.02
CA ARG A 111 7.39 -8.84 11.62
C ARG A 111 7.09 -9.72 12.85
N PRO A 112 6.11 -10.65 12.75
CA PRO A 112 5.83 -11.60 13.82
C PRO A 112 6.97 -12.61 14.02
#